data_AF-A0A536CJ04-F1
#
_entry.id   AF-A0A536CJ04-F1
#
_cell.length_a   1.000
_cell.length_b   1.000
_cell.length_c   1.000
_cell.angle_alpha   90.00
_cell.angle_beta   90.00
_cell.angle_gamma   90.00
#
_symmetry.space_group_name_H-M   'P 1'
#
loop_
_entity.id
_entity.type
_entity.pdbx_description
1 polymer ?
#
loop_
_entity_poly.entity_id
_entity_poly.type
_entity_poly.pdbx_seq_one_letter_code
_entity_poly.pdbx_strand_id
1 'polypeptide(L)'
;MQRIGVDAVSVERIALAVKRSGPGFLPKVYTPAELAYCAGDPERLAGRWAAKEAVIKCFDGTGICFPRKRIEVLPGPMGAPRVRLIGGDARGARVEVSITHHSRLAMATSHLEMPERNEPTQAITDLLPAPDAVTLPERPKDAHKGTFGTLVVLAGSLGYTGAAYLTATAAARTGAGLVRLLIGETIYPILAAKVTEVMATPVAEVAPGVVGHSAHDTILRQLADASAAVIGPGLGRDRSTWRLVVDLATHADCSMVIDADGLNALADSPRTKRKLGPRRVLTPHPGEMARLTGRTAEAINADRPGSARKAAKEWGAVVVLKGAHTVVAHPDGRCSEDPHEVPALATGGTGDVLAGIIGALMAQGEDPYTAAVSGVYVHAAAGRRIAQRLGDSGLLAGDLLDEIPLVMNVLRQGGL
;
A
#
# COMPACT_ATOMS: atom_id res chain seq x y z
N MET A 1 -8.43 -24.81 -3.87
CA MET A 1 -9.31 -24.49 -5.04
C MET A 1 -9.14 -25.62 -6.03
N GLN A 2 -10.23 -26.29 -6.39
CA GLN A 2 -10.20 -27.40 -7.33
C GLN A 2 -10.74 -26.95 -8.69
N ARG A 3 -10.05 -27.34 -9.77
CA ARG A 3 -10.44 -27.03 -11.14
C ARG A 3 -10.22 -28.22 -12.04
N ILE A 4 -11.08 -28.34 -13.04
CA ILE A 4 -11.01 -29.40 -14.04
C ILE A 4 -10.81 -28.76 -15.40
N GLY A 5 -9.85 -29.27 -16.14
CA GLY A 5 -9.61 -28.93 -17.52
C GLY A 5 -9.78 -30.18 -18.38
N VAL A 6 -10.42 -30.02 -19.53
CA VAL A 6 -10.64 -31.10 -20.50
C VAL A 6 -10.21 -30.61 -21.86
N ASP A 7 -9.49 -31.44 -22.60
CA ASP A 7 -9.17 -31.17 -23.99
C ASP A 7 -9.18 -32.44 -24.83
N ALA A 8 -9.46 -32.26 -26.12
CA ALA A 8 -9.50 -33.31 -27.12
C ALA A 8 -8.91 -32.78 -28.42
N VAL A 9 -8.04 -33.57 -29.05
CA VAL A 9 -7.37 -33.20 -30.29
C VAL A 9 -7.31 -34.37 -31.26
N SER A 10 -7.48 -34.09 -32.55
CA SER A 10 -7.27 -35.07 -33.61
C SER A 10 -5.78 -35.44 -33.70
N VAL A 11 -5.50 -36.74 -33.73
CA VAL A 11 -4.14 -37.28 -33.93
C VAL A 11 -3.60 -36.83 -35.28
N GLU A 12 -4.45 -36.86 -36.31
CA GLU A 12 -4.11 -36.42 -37.67
C GLU A 12 -3.74 -34.94 -37.71
N ARG A 13 -4.46 -34.09 -36.95
CA ARG A 13 -4.15 -32.67 -36.85
C ARG A 13 -2.74 -32.43 -36.31
N ILE A 14 -2.32 -33.19 -35.29
CA ILE A 14 -0.98 -33.09 -34.72
C ILE A 14 0.07 -33.63 -35.69
N ALA A 15 -0.20 -34.78 -36.33
CA ALA A 15 0.68 -35.33 -37.35
C ALA A 15 0.92 -34.33 -38.50
N LEU A 16 -0.14 -33.67 -38.97
CA LEU A 16 -0.07 -32.66 -40.01
C LEU A 16 0.69 -31.41 -39.54
N ALA A 17 0.48 -30.97 -38.29
CA ALA A 17 1.19 -29.82 -37.73
C ALA A 17 2.71 -30.06 -37.67
N VAL A 18 3.14 -31.27 -37.29
CA VAL A 18 4.55 -31.69 -37.28
C VAL A 18 5.11 -31.71 -38.70
N LYS A 19 4.39 -32.29 -39.66
CA LYS A 19 4.80 -32.33 -41.07
C LYS A 19 4.93 -30.93 -41.68
N ARG A 20 3.96 -30.04 -41.44
CA ARG A 20 3.91 -28.68 -42.05
C ARG A 20 4.91 -27.71 -41.44
N SER A 21 5.13 -27.79 -40.14
CA SER A 21 5.93 -26.79 -39.40
C SER A 21 7.39 -27.22 -39.21
N GLY A 22 7.73 -28.44 -39.65
CA GLY A 22 9.06 -29.01 -39.52
C GLY A 22 9.57 -29.06 -38.07
N PRO A 23 10.90 -29.07 -37.86
CA PRO A 23 11.49 -29.18 -36.52
C PRO A 23 11.25 -27.95 -35.63
N GLY A 24 10.61 -26.87 -36.11
CA GLY A 24 10.35 -25.66 -35.33
C GLY A 24 9.12 -25.72 -34.42
N PHE A 25 8.16 -26.62 -34.71
CA PHE A 25 6.93 -26.76 -33.91
C PHE A 25 7.14 -27.59 -32.64
N LEU A 26 7.81 -28.74 -32.79
CA LEU A 26 8.01 -29.68 -31.70
C LEU A 26 8.70 -29.06 -30.47
N PRO A 27 9.82 -28.33 -30.62
CA PRO A 27 10.48 -27.71 -29.49
C PRO A 27 9.62 -26.65 -28.83
N LYS A 28 8.75 -25.93 -29.55
CA LYS A 28 7.88 -24.86 -28.97
C LYS A 28 6.82 -25.41 -28.02
N VAL A 29 6.48 -26.69 -28.15
CA VAL A 29 5.33 -27.31 -27.49
C VAL A 29 5.77 -28.33 -26.46
N TYR A 30 6.76 -29.16 -26.80
CA TYR A 30 7.19 -30.31 -25.99
C TYR A 30 8.58 -30.06 -25.40
N THR A 31 8.81 -30.58 -24.20
CA THR A 31 10.15 -30.59 -23.60
C THR A 31 11.04 -31.62 -24.28
N PRO A 32 12.38 -31.51 -24.16
CA PRO A 32 13.29 -32.52 -24.70
C PRO A 32 12.98 -33.94 -24.19
N ALA A 33 12.57 -34.08 -22.93
CA ALA A 33 12.23 -35.38 -22.35
C ALA A 33 10.95 -35.97 -22.95
N GLU A 34 9.92 -35.15 -23.22
CA GLU A 34 8.70 -35.60 -23.89
C GLU A 34 8.96 -36.03 -25.33
N LEU A 35 9.82 -35.30 -26.05
CA LEU A 35 10.19 -35.65 -27.42
C LEU A 35 10.94 -36.98 -27.47
N ALA A 36 11.88 -37.20 -26.55
CA ALA A 36 12.59 -38.45 -26.41
C ALA A 36 11.63 -39.61 -26.11
N TYR A 37 10.67 -39.40 -25.20
CA TYR A 37 9.68 -40.42 -24.86
C TYR A 37 8.70 -40.71 -26.01
N CYS A 38 8.20 -39.69 -26.71
CA CYS A 38 7.23 -39.88 -27.78
C CYS A 38 7.87 -40.55 -29.00
N ALA A 39 9.18 -40.38 -29.22
CA ALA A 39 9.92 -40.97 -30.33
C ALA A 39 9.26 -40.73 -31.72
N GLY A 40 8.61 -39.56 -31.88
CA GLY A 40 7.92 -39.18 -33.11
C GLY A 40 6.54 -39.83 -33.33
N ASP A 41 6.06 -40.65 -32.39
CA ASP A 41 4.74 -41.28 -32.46
C ASP A 41 3.61 -40.23 -32.41
N PRO A 42 2.77 -40.13 -33.46
CA PRO A 42 1.71 -39.13 -33.52
C PRO A 42 0.65 -39.25 -32.43
N GLU A 43 0.31 -40.46 -32.00
CA GLU A 43 -0.68 -40.69 -30.94
C GLU A 43 -0.12 -40.23 -29.59
N ARG A 44 1.15 -40.56 -29.32
CA ARG A 44 1.82 -40.12 -28.08
C ARG A 44 1.95 -38.60 -28.03
N LEU A 45 2.32 -37.96 -29.13
CA LEU A 45 2.40 -36.50 -29.23
C LEU A 45 1.02 -35.86 -29.04
N ALA A 46 -0.02 -36.38 -29.70
CA ALA A 46 -1.38 -35.89 -29.56
C ALA A 46 -1.91 -36.05 -28.12
N GLY A 47 -1.59 -37.15 -27.44
CA GLY A 47 -1.91 -37.35 -26.02
C GLY A 47 -1.29 -36.26 -25.13
N ARG A 48 -0.03 -35.87 -25.37
CA ARG A 48 0.63 -34.83 -24.57
C ARG A 48 0.14 -33.44 -24.92
N TRP A 49 -0.25 -33.21 -26.18
CA TRP A 49 -0.92 -31.97 -26.57
C TRP A 49 -2.21 -31.80 -25.78
N ALA A 50 -3.12 -32.78 -25.83
CA ALA A 50 -4.38 -32.75 -25.09
C ALA A 50 -4.14 -32.57 -23.59
N ALA A 51 -3.15 -33.27 -23.03
CA ALA A 51 -2.77 -33.13 -21.62
C ALA A 51 -2.35 -31.69 -21.27
N LYS A 52 -1.46 -31.08 -22.06
CA LYS A 52 -1.00 -29.71 -21.81
C LYS A 52 -2.15 -28.70 -21.92
N GLU A 53 -3.04 -28.85 -22.90
CA GLU A 53 -4.23 -27.99 -23.02
C GLU A 53 -5.18 -28.15 -21.83
N ALA A 54 -5.44 -29.39 -21.41
CA ALA A 54 -6.26 -29.66 -20.24
C ALA A 54 -5.65 -29.00 -18.99
N VAL A 55 -4.33 -29.09 -18.80
CA VAL A 55 -3.64 -28.38 -17.70
C VAL A 55 -3.79 -26.87 -17.83
N ILE A 56 -3.59 -26.28 -19.02
CA ILE A 56 -3.71 -24.82 -19.23
C ILE A 56 -5.11 -24.33 -18.83
N LYS A 57 -6.16 -25.02 -19.26
CA LYS A 57 -7.56 -24.67 -18.93
C LYS A 57 -7.84 -24.69 -17.43
N CYS A 58 -7.14 -25.53 -16.65
CA CYS A 58 -7.23 -25.49 -15.20
C CYS A 58 -6.75 -24.15 -14.61
N PHE A 59 -5.84 -23.42 -15.29
CA PHE A 59 -5.30 -22.15 -14.82
C PHE A 59 -6.04 -20.90 -15.36
N ASP A 60 -7.00 -21.05 -16.27
CA ASP A 60 -7.77 -19.92 -16.80
C ASP A 60 -8.47 -19.16 -15.68
N GLY A 61 -8.37 -17.83 -15.63
CA GLY A 61 -8.96 -17.02 -14.54
C GLY A 61 -8.28 -17.16 -13.17
N THR A 62 -7.11 -17.81 -13.07
CA THR A 62 -6.28 -17.83 -11.83
C THR A 62 -5.23 -16.71 -11.79
N GLY A 63 -5.12 -15.94 -12.88
CA GLY A 63 -4.09 -14.92 -13.09
C GLY A 63 -2.71 -15.48 -13.48
N ILE A 64 -2.53 -16.81 -13.55
CA ILE A 64 -1.29 -17.45 -13.99
C ILE A 64 -1.39 -17.84 -15.46
N CYS A 65 -0.37 -17.50 -16.24
CA CYS A 65 -0.23 -17.98 -17.62
C CYS A 65 0.83 -19.09 -17.69
N PHE A 66 0.43 -20.29 -18.11
CA PHE A 66 1.35 -21.41 -18.33
C PHE A 66 1.58 -21.64 -19.82
N PRO A 67 2.74 -21.23 -20.38
CA PRO A 67 3.10 -21.63 -21.73
C PRO A 67 3.30 -23.16 -21.78
N ARG A 68 2.84 -23.82 -22.86
CA ARG A 68 2.92 -25.30 -23.07
C ARG A 68 4.28 -25.91 -22.75
N LYS A 69 5.36 -25.19 -23.07
CA LYS A 69 6.77 -25.58 -22.80
C LYS A 69 7.10 -25.76 -21.31
N ARG A 70 6.32 -25.15 -20.42
CA ARG A 70 6.49 -25.22 -18.96
C ARG A 70 5.63 -26.30 -18.32
N ILE A 71 4.87 -27.06 -19.09
CA ILE A 71 4.09 -28.20 -18.61
C ILE A 71 4.74 -29.42 -19.22
N GLU A 72 5.33 -30.29 -18.42
CA GLU A 72 5.93 -31.54 -18.89
C GLU A 72 5.08 -32.73 -18.47
N VAL A 73 4.79 -33.63 -19.41
CA VAL A 73 3.91 -34.78 -19.20
C VAL A 73 4.61 -36.09 -19.57
N LEU A 74 5.06 -36.82 -18.55
CA LEU A 74 5.84 -38.06 -18.69
C LEU A 74 5.18 -39.21 -17.92
N PRO A 75 5.42 -40.48 -18.30
CA PRO A 75 4.98 -41.61 -17.47
C PRO A 75 5.67 -41.58 -16.10
N GLY A 76 4.90 -41.83 -15.06
CA GLY A 76 5.41 -42.06 -13.71
C GLY A 76 5.91 -43.51 -13.53
N PRO A 77 6.44 -43.84 -12.33
CA PRO A 77 7.04 -45.15 -12.04
C PRO A 77 6.10 -46.34 -12.26
N MET A 78 4.80 -46.14 -12.07
CA MET A 78 3.75 -47.16 -12.23
C MET A 78 3.02 -47.04 -13.58
N GLY A 79 3.57 -46.32 -14.56
CA GLY A 79 2.99 -46.12 -15.90
C GLY A 79 1.93 -45.01 -16.01
N ALA A 80 1.31 -44.59 -14.90
CA ALA A 80 0.37 -43.46 -14.88
C ALA A 80 1.07 -42.14 -15.28
N PRO A 81 0.46 -41.27 -16.12
CA PRO A 81 1.07 -40.02 -16.52
C PRO A 81 1.22 -39.05 -15.33
N ARG A 82 2.33 -38.32 -15.30
CA ARG A 82 2.66 -37.30 -14.30
C ARG A 82 2.91 -35.96 -14.98
N VAL A 83 2.40 -34.90 -14.36
CA VAL A 83 2.64 -33.52 -14.78
C VAL A 83 3.73 -32.92 -13.92
N ARG A 84 4.72 -32.30 -14.56
CA ARG A 84 5.72 -31.45 -13.90
C ARG A 84 5.63 -30.04 -14.46
N LEU A 85 5.35 -29.07 -13.58
CA LEU A 85 5.35 -27.65 -13.93
C LEU A 85 6.78 -27.11 -13.78
N ILE A 86 7.33 -26.58 -14.88
CA ILE A 86 8.72 -26.12 -14.96
C ILE A 86 8.75 -24.59 -14.80
N GLY A 87 9.56 -24.11 -13.85
CA GLY A 87 9.66 -22.69 -13.47
C GLY A 87 8.85 -22.40 -12.21
N GLY A 88 9.49 -21.73 -11.24
CA GLY A 88 9.09 -21.68 -9.82
C GLY A 88 7.80 -20.93 -9.44
N ASP A 89 6.90 -20.64 -10.38
CA ASP A 89 5.68 -19.86 -10.14
C ASP A 89 4.39 -20.71 -10.16
N ALA A 90 4.51 -22.01 -9.87
CA ALA A 90 3.36 -22.91 -9.78
C ALA A 90 2.55 -22.75 -8.50
N ARG A 91 2.98 -21.91 -7.56
CA ARG A 91 2.30 -21.65 -6.27
C ARG A 91 1.87 -22.93 -5.54
N GLY A 92 2.70 -23.97 -5.58
CA GLY A 92 2.42 -25.26 -4.95
C GLY A 92 1.32 -26.10 -5.62
N ALA A 93 0.85 -25.73 -6.81
CA ALA A 93 -0.14 -26.46 -7.59
C ALA A 93 0.20 -27.95 -7.73
N ARG A 94 -0.77 -28.80 -7.39
CA ARG A 94 -0.74 -30.23 -7.70
C ARG A 94 -1.65 -30.47 -8.88
N VAL A 95 -1.10 -31.11 -9.91
CA VAL A 95 -1.81 -31.35 -11.16
C VAL A 95 -1.76 -32.84 -11.45
N GLU A 96 -2.94 -33.44 -11.48
CA GLU A 96 -3.14 -34.80 -11.95
C GLU A 96 -3.70 -34.75 -13.37
N VAL A 97 -3.35 -35.75 -14.18
CA VAL A 97 -3.83 -35.86 -15.55
C VAL A 97 -4.14 -37.31 -15.86
N SER A 98 -5.18 -37.53 -16.64
CA SER A 98 -5.46 -38.80 -17.31
C SER A 98 -5.45 -38.56 -18.81
N ILE A 99 -4.85 -39.48 -19.55
CA ILE A 99 -4.67 -39.37 -21.00
C ILE A 99 -5.19 -40.67 -21.61
N THR A 100 -6.01 -40.54 -22.66
CA THR A 100 -6.41 -41.65 -23.50
C THR A 100 -6.26 -41.27 -24.96
N HIS A 101 -5.99 -42.25 -25.81
CA HIS A 101 -5.99 -42.06 -27.25
C HIS A 101 -6.54 -43.31 -27.93
N HIS A 102 -7.14 -43.08 -29.09
CA HIS A 102 -7.56 -44.13 -30.00
C HIS A 102 -7.41 -43.58 -31.41
N SER A 103 -6.46 -44.10 -32.19
CA SER A 103 -6.13 -43.89 -33.63
C SER A 103 -6.38 -42.52 -34.28
N ARG A 104 -7.57 -41.92 -34.12
CA ARG A 104 -8.00 -40.63 -34.65
C ARG A 104 -8.08 -39.53 -33.60
N LEU A 105 -8.24 -39.85 -32.32
CA LEU A 105 -8.52 -38.88 -31.26
C LEU A 105 -7.62 -39.13 -30.05
N ALA A 106 -7.07 -38.06 -29.50
CA ALA A 106 -6.44 -38.05 -28.18
C ALA A 106 -7.24 -37.11 -27.26
N MET A 107 -7.45 -37.54 -26.03
CA MET A 107 -8.17 -36.79 -25.01
C MET A 107 -7.40 -36.79 -23.70
N ALA A 108 -7.53 -35.71 -22.96
CA ALA A 108 -7.04 -35.64 -21.60
C ALA A 108 -8.00 -34.89 -20.69
N THR A 109 -8.05 -35.35 -19.45
CA THR A 109 -8.67 -34.63 -18.34
C THR A 109 -7.57 -34.31 -17.34
N SER A 110 -7.56 -33.08 -16.83
CA SER A 110 -6.67 -32.67 -15.77
C SER A 110 -7.47 -32.19 -14.58
N HIS A 111 -7.02 -32.62 -13.41
CA HIS A 111 -7.51 -32.12 -12.14
C HIS A 111 -6.39 -31.29 -11.50
N LEU A 112 -6.64 -30.00 -11.37
CA LEU A 112 -5.78 -29.10 -10.63
C LEU A 112 -6.32 -29.00 -9.21
N GLU A 113 -5.52 -29.51 -8.28
CA GLU A 113 -5.60 -29.12 -6.90
C GLU A 113 -4.57 -28.02 -6.69
N MET A 114 -5.04 -26.78 -6.76
CA MET A 114 -4.29 -25.76 -6.06
C MET A 114 -4.44 -26.07 -4.58
N PRO A 115 -3.35 -26.06 -3.77
CA PRO A 115 -3.53 -25.91 -2.34
C PRO A 115 -4.57 -24.81 -2.18
N GLU A 116 -5.57 -25.07 -1.34
CA GLU A 116 -6.48 -23.99 -0.99
C GLU A 116 -5.59 -22.78 -0.72
N ARG A 117 -5.94 -21.64 -1.34
CA ARG A 117 -5.62 -20.42 -0.64
C ARG A 117 -6.28 -20.67 0.71
N ASN A 118 -5.49 -21.09 1.68
CA ASN A 118 -5.84 -20.92 3.07
C ASN A 118 -6.02 -19.42 3.18
N GLU A 119 -7.29 -19.07 2.95
CA GLU A 119 -7.90 -17.77 3.07
C GLU A 119 -7.34 -16.70 2.09
N PRO A 120 -8.06 -15.60 1.88
CA PRO A 120 -7.36 -14.33 1.74
C PRO A 120 -6.51 -14.16 2.99
N THR A 121 -5.30 -14.73 3.01
CA THR A 121 -4.32 -14.58 4.10
C THR A 121 -4.84 -15.03 5.47
N GLN A 122 -4.25 -16.09 6.01
CA GLN A 122 -4.10 -16.26 7.46
C GLN A 122 -3.22 -15.14 8.10
N ALA A 123 -2.87 -14.09 7.34
CA ALA A 123 -2.38 -12.81 7.86
C ALA A 123 -3.49 -11.73 7.96
N ILE A 124 -4.72 -12.00 7.52
CA ILE A 124 -5.87 -11.08 7.65
C ILE A 124 -6.62 -11.32 8.97
N THR A 125 -6.45 -12.46 9.63
CA THR A 125 -7.13 -12.81 10.88
C THR A 125 -6.31 -12.56 12.16
N ASP A 126 -5.16 -11.90 12.05
CA ASP A 126 -4.36 -11.47 13.21
C ASP A 126 -4.48 -9.97 13.51
N LEU A 127 -5.40 -9.27 12.84
CA LEU A 127 -5.82 -7.96 13.30
C LEU A 127 -6.81 -8.17 14.43
N LEU A 128 -6.54 -7.54 15.57
CA LEU A 128 -7.55 -7.43 16.62
C LEU A 128 -8.82 -6.84 15.97
N PRO A 129 -10.02 -7.20 16.45
CA PRO A 129 -11.23 -6.50 16.06
C PRO A 129 -10.96 -5.01 16.25
N ALA A 130 -11.20 -4.23 15.20
CA ALA A 130 -10.96 -2.81 15.25
C ALA A 130 -11.83 -2.24 16.39
N PRO A 131 -11.24 -1.51 17.35
CA PRO A 131 -12.03 -0.88 18.40
C PRO A 131 -13.15 -0.03 17.78
N ASP A 132 -14.29 0.10 18.44
CA ASP A 132 -15.44 0.90 17.94
C ASP A 132 -15.06 2.35 17.54
N ALA A 133 -13.95 2.86 18.09
CA ALA A 133 -13.40 4.17 17.77
C ALA A 133 -12.69 4.26 16.40
N VAL A 134 -12.44 3.12 15.72
CA VAL A 134 -11.83 3.05 14.38
C VAL A 134 -12.96 3.02 13.36
N THR A 135 -13.05 4.07 12.56
CA THR A 135 -14.08 4.24 11.53
C THR A 135 -13.42 4.55 10.20
N LEU A 136 -13.84 3.85 9.14
CA LEU A 136 -13.37 4.13 7.79
C LEU A 136 -14.50 4.76 6.96
N PRO A 137 -14.17 5.75 6.10
CA PRO A 137 -15.17 6.36 5.25
C PRO A 137 -15.79 5.33 4.31
N GLU A 138 -17.11 5.45 4.13
CA GLU A 138 -17.88 4.62 3.21
C GLU A 138 -17.36 4.76 1.77
N ARG A 139 -17.49 3.70 0.98
CA ARG A 139 -17.17 3.71 -0.46
C ARG A 139 -18.37 3.27 -1.30
N PRO A 140 -19.32 4.19 -1.59
CA PRO A 140 -20.46 3.91 -2.45
C PRO A 140 -20.03 3.44 -3.84
N LYS A 141 -20.80 2.52 -4.45
CA LYS A 141 -20.48 1.94 -5.75
C LYS A 141 -20.61 2.93 -6.91
N ASP A 142 -21.42 3.97 -6.73
CA ASP A 142 -21.66 5.07 -7.67
C ASP A 142 -20.79 6.30 -7.39
N ALA A 143 -19.84 6.22 -6.45
CA ALA A 143 -18.93 7.31 -6.13
C ALA A 143 -17.93 7.61 -7.26
N HIS A 144 -17.48 8.86 -7.32
CA HIS A 144 -16.43 9.32 -8.23
C HIS A 144 -15.26 9.93 -7.46
N LYS A 145 -14.15 10.26 -8.13
CA LYS A 145 -12.98 10.88 -7.49
C LYS A 145 -13.31 12.07 -6.57
N GLY A 146 -14.22 12.95 -6.97
CA GLY A 146 -14.64 14.10 -6.13
C GLY A 146 -15.35 13.72 -4.81
N THR A 147 -15.94 12.52 -4.72
CA THR A 147 -16.63 12.04 -3.51
C THR A 147 -15.63 11.82 -2.36
N PHE A 148 -14.38 11.50 -2.69
CA PHE A 148 -13.32 11.19 -1.72
C PHE A 148 -12.38 12.36 -1.48
N GLY A 149 -12.81 13.57 -1.89
CA GLY A 149 -12.13 14.83 -1.67
C GLY A 149 -10.77 14.98 -2.35
N THR A 150 -10.18 16.17 -2.13
CA THR A 150 -8.82 16.49 -2.58
C THR A 150 -7.93 16.72 -1.37
N LEU A 151 -6.82 15.99 -1.28
CA LEU A 151 -5.76 16.23 -0.31
C LEU A 151 -4.62 17.02 -0.94
N VAL A 152 -4.22 18.11 -0.29
CA VAL A 152 -3.00 18.86 -0.65
C VAL A 152 -1.87 18.51 0.31
N VAL A 153 -0.71 18.12 -0.22
CA VAL A 153 0.49 17.80 0.55
C VAL A 153 1.55 18.85 0.27
N LEU A 154 2.03 19.56 1.29
CA LEU A 154 3.21 20.43 1.20
C LEU A 154 4.35 19.76 1.98
N ALA A 155 5.25 19.13 1.24
CA ALA A 155 6.29 18.28 1.80
C ALA A 155 7.52 18.25 0.89
N GLY A 156 8.66 17.87 1.46
CA GLY A 156 9.90 17.63 0.75
C GLY A 156 10.73 18.90 0.50
N SER A 157 12.03 18.69 0.55
CA SER A 157 13.04 19.66 0.21
C SER A 157 14.25 18.95 -0.40
N LEU A 158 15.29 19.69 -0.80
CA LEU A 158 16.55 19.08 -1.19
C LEU A 158 17.08 18.19 -0.05
N GLY A 159 17.39 16.92 -0.37
CA GLY A 159 17.79 15.90 0.60
C GLY A 159 16.64 15.14 1.28
N TYR A 160 15.39 15.61 1.16
CA TYR A 160 14.22 15.06 1.86
C TYR A 160 13.06 14.72 0.90
N THR A 161 13.34 14.43 -0.37
CA THR A 161 12.33 14.06 -1.37
C THR A 161 11.58 12.76 -1.03
N GLY A 162 12.18 11.89 -0.21
CA GLY A 162 11.54 10.68 0.31
C GLY A 162 10.28 10.96 1.13
N ALA A 163 10.30 12.00 1.97
CA ALA A 163 9.16 12.35 2.83
C ALA A 163 7.93 12.76 2.00
N ALA A 164 8.16 13.56 0.95
CA ALA A 164 7.12 13.95 0.00
C ALA A 164 6.52 12.73 -0.74
N TYR A 165 7.38 11.82 -1.21
CA TYR A 165 6.94 10.58 -1.87
C TYR A 165 6.10 9.71 -0.94
N LEU A 166 6.59 9.44 0.28
CA LEU A 166 5.92 8.56 1.24
C LEU A 166 4.57 9.12 1.67
N THR A 167 4.52 10.41 2.03
CA THR A 167 3.29 11.08 2.45
C THR A 167 2.23 11.05 1.35
N ALA A 168 2.60 11.48 0.13
CA ALA A 168 1.63 11.60 -0.96
C ALA A 168 1.15 10.22 -1.48
N THR A 169 2.05 9.24 -1.54
CA THR A 169 1.69 7.88 -1.97
C THR A 169 0.83 7.18 -0.92
N ALA A 170 1.12 7.37 0.37
CA ALA A 170 0.29 6.84 1.46
C ALA A 170 -1.13 7.42 1.40
N ALA A 171 -1.26 8.72 1.12
CA ALA A 171 -2.55 9.36 0.94
C ALA A 171 -3.36 8.77 -0.23
N ALA A 172 -2.72 8.57 -1.38
CA ALA A 172 -3.35 7.93 -2.53
C ALA A 172 -3.79 6.50 -2.22
N ARG A 173 -2.93 5.72 -1.56
CA ARG A 173 -3.21 4.34 -1.11
C ARG A 173 -4.34 4.25 -0.08
N THR A 174 -4.52 5.29 0.73
CA THR A 174 -5.61 5.41 1.72
C THR A 174 -6.96 5.77 1.08
N GLY A 175 -6.95 6.13 -0.21
CA GLY A 175 -8.17 6.29 -1.01
C GLY A 175 -8.69 7.72 -1.09
N ALA A 176 -7.85 8.73 -0.85
CA ALA A 176 -8.15 10.11 -1.21
C ALA A 176 -8.49 10.20 -2.71
N GLY A 177 -9.49 11.00 -3.05
CA GLY A 177 -9.98 11.10 -4.42
C GLY A 177 -8.99 11.71 -5.39
N LEU A 178 -8.32 12.76 -4.95
CA LEU A 178 -7.21 13.42 -5.63
C LEU A 178 -6.13 13.76 -4.61
N VAL A 179 -4.86 13.61 -5.00
CA VAL A 179 -3.71 14.05 -4.19
C VAL A 179 -2.89 15.03 -5.01
N ARG A 180 -2.69 16.24 -4.47
CA ARG A 180 -1.84 17.28 -5.04
C ARG A 180 -0.62 17.48 -4.17
N LEU A 181 0.57 17.28 -4.71
CA LEU A 181 1.83 17.41 -3.98
C LEU A 181 2.52 18.72 -4.37
N LEU A 182 2.51 19.69 -3.48
CA LEU A 182 3.20 20.97 -3.62
C LEU A 182 4.65 20.81 -3.17
N ILE A 183 5.57 21.09 -4.08
CA ILE A 183 7.01 20.90 -3.91
C ILE A 183 7.77 22.05 -4.57
N GLY A 184 9.02 22.27 -4.17
CA GLY A 184 9.86 23.22 -4.85
C GLY A 184 10.19 22.79 -6.30
N GLU A 185 10.33 23.77 -7.20
CA GLU A 185 10.70 23.57 -8.61
C GLU A 185 11.92 22.66 -8.81
N THR A 186 12.96 22.81 -8.00
CA THR A 186 14.23 22.07 -8.14
C THR A 186 14.02 20.56 -7.95
N ILE A 187 13.11 20.16 -7.06
CA ILE A 187 12.86 18.74 -6.77
C ILE A 187 11.70 18.15 -7.60
N TYR A 188 10.99 18.97 -8.38
CA TYR A 188 9.85 18.53 -9.19
C TYR A 188 10.15 17.33 -10.10
N PRO A 189 11.24 17.29 -10.90
CA PRO A 189 11.50 16.16 -11.80
C PRO A 189 11.68 14.83 -11.06
N ILE A 190 12.22 14.87 -9.83
CA ILE A 190 12.41 13.68 -8.99
C ILE A 190 11.05 13.12 -8.59
N LEU A 191 10.14 13.98 -8.11
CA LEU A 191 8.84 13.55 -7.64
C LEU A 191 7.93 13.18 -8.81
N ALA A 192 7.92 13.96 -9.90
CA ALA A 192 7.16 13.63 -11.10
C ALA A 192 7.54 12.25 -11.69
N ALA A 193 8.80 11.81 -11.51
CA ALA A 193 9.23 10.47 -11.90
C ALA A 193 8.85 9.38 -10.88
N LYS A 194 8.69 9.72 -9.60
CA LYS A 194 8.37 8.76 -8.52
C LYS A 194 6.88 8.57 -8.29
N VAL A 195 6.06 9.59 -8.54
CA VAL A 195 4.61 9.54 -8.31
C VAL A 195 3.86 9.84 -9.61
N THR A 196 3.28 8.80 -10.22
CA THR A 196 2.56 8.93 -11.51
C THR A 196 1.14 9.43 -11.31
N GLU A 197 0.45 8.95 -10.27
CA GLU A 197 -0.96 9.24 -10.00
C GLU A 197 -1.15 10.52 -9.18
N VAL A 198 -0.14 10.92 -8.40
CA VAL A 198 -0.15 12.14 -7.60
C VAL A 198 0.18 13.33 -8.50
N MET A 199 -0.61 14.40 -8.39
CA MET A 199 -0.37 15.64 -9.13
C MET A 199 0.72 16.47 -8.45
N ALA A 200 1.98 16.17 -8.76
CA ALA A 200 3.10 16.99 -8.36
C ALA A 200 2.99 18.39 -8.99
N THR A 201 3.06 19.43 -8.17
CA THR A 201 2.89 20.83 -8.59
C THR A 201 4.06 21.65 -8.04
N PRO A 202 4.92 22.21 -8.89
CA PRO A 202 6.01 23.06 -8.43
C PRO A 202 5.47 24.38 -7.87
N VAL A 203 6.10 24.87 -6.80
CA VAL A 203 5.85 26.18 -6.20
C VAL A 203 7.16 26.95 -6.01
N ALA A 204 7.06 28.27 -5.80
CA ALA A 204 8.21 29.14 -5.67
C ALA A 204 9.15 28.72 -4.54
N GLU A 205 10.44 28.73 -4.85
CA GLU A 205 11.51 28.40 -3.92
C GLU A 205 12.23 29.68 -3.45
N VAL A 206 12.82 29.64 -2.25
CA VAL A 206 13.75 30.67 -1.74
C VAL A 206 15.21 30.26 -1.88
N ALA A 207 15.46 28.97 -2.04
CA ALA A 207 16.75 28.37 -2.38
C ALA A 207 16.46 27.01 -3.06
N PRO A 208 17.42 26.40 -3.79
CA PRO A 208 17.17 25.14 -4.50
C PRO A 208 16.56 24.06 -3.60
N GLY A 209 15.32 23.66 -3.91
CA GLY A 209 14.56 22.67 -3.16
C GLY A 209 13.98 23.16 -1.84
N VAL A 210 13.97 24.47 -1.56
CA VAL A 210 13.45 25.06 -0.31
C VAL A 210 12.27 25.97 -0.62
N VAL A 211 11.06 25.52 -0.30
CA VAL A 211 9.83 26.33 -0.44
C VAL A 211 9.78 27.35 0.68
N GLY A 212 9.59 28.63 0.37
CA GLY A 212 9.51 29.70 1.36
C GLY A 212 8.22 30.50 1.29
N HIS A 213 8.12 31.52 2.14
CA HIS A 213 6.93 32.36 2.28
C HIS A 213 6.51 33.10 1.00
N SER A 214 7.42 33.29 0.03
CA SER A 214 7.07 33.80 -1.31
C SER A 214 6.03 32.94 -2.04
N ALA A 215 5.90 31.65 -1.71
CA ALA A 215 4.90 30.75 -2.27
C ALA A 215 3.52 30.84 -1.58
N HIS A 216 3.37 31.66 -0.52
CA HIS A 216 2.18 31.70 0.34
C HIS A 216 0.87 31.80 -0.44
N ASP A 217 0.71 32.83 -1.27
CA ASP A 217 -0.56 33.08 -1.96
C ASP A 217 -0.90 31.98 -2.96
N THR A 218 0.12 31.42 -3.61
CA THR A 218 -0.07 30.27 -4.50
C THR A 218 -0.55 29.05 -3.73
N ILE A 219 0.09 28.72 -2.62
CA ILE A 219 -0.28 27.57 -1.79
C ILE A 219 -1.67 27.77 -1.18
N LEU A 220 -1.98 28.97 -0.69
CA LEU A 220 -3.28 29.27 -0.10
C LEU A 220 -4.42 29.08 -1.11
N ARG A 221 -4.22 29.46 -2.39
CA ARG A 221 -5.17 29.14 -3.46
C ARG A 221 -5.34 27.64 -3.69
N GLN A 222 -4.26 26.86 -3.61
CA GLN A 222 -4.36 25.41 -3.72
C GLN A 222 -5.15 24.79 -2.56
N LEU A 223 -5.02 25.36 -1.35
CA LEU A 223 -5.72 24.91 -0.15
C LEU A 223 -7.20 25.31 -0.12
N ALA A 224 -7.59 26.39 -0.79
CA ALA A 224 -8.98 26.87 -0.81
C ALA A 224 -9.95 25.84 -1.41
N ASP A 225 -9.51 25.07 -2.41
CA ASP A 225 -10.29 24.00 -3.05
C ASP A 225 -10.05 22.61 -2.43
N ALA A 226 -9.23 22.53 -1.38
CA ALA A 226 -8.83 21.27 -0.77
C ALA A 226 -9.78 20.86 0.36
N SER A 227 -10.09 19.57 0.45
CA SER A 227 -10.85 19.00 1.57
C SER A 227 -10.00 18.93 2.84
N ALA A 228 -8.73 18.57 2.68
CA ALA A 228 -7.74 18.59 3.76
C ALA A 228 -6.33 18.85 3.22
N ALA A 229 -5.37 19.02 4.14
CA ALA A 229 -3.96 19.15 3.82
C ALA A 229 -3.03 18.40 4.78
N VAL A 230 -1.83 18.07 4.31
CA VAL A 230 -0.69 17.62 5.14
C VAL A 230 0.47 18.56 4.89
N ILE A 231 1.03 19.15 5.95
CA ILE A 231 2.19 20.05 5.84
C ILE A 231 3.29 19.63 6.79
N GLY A 232 4.54 19.77 6.36
CA GLY A 232 5.72 19.62 7.22
C GLY A 232 6.69 18.49 6.91
N PRO A 233 6.28 17.29 6.44
CA PRO A 233 7.21 16.20 6.13
C PRO A 233 8.37 16.64 5.23
N GLY A 234 9.58 16.66 5.77
CA GLY A 234 10.81 17.00 5.03
C GLY A 234 10.85 18.42 4.45
N LEU A 235 10.20 19.41 5.04
CA LEU A 235 10.28 20.81 4.58
C LEU A 235 11.58 21.52 5.00
N GLY A 236 12.33 20.95 5.94
CA GLY A 236 13.57 21.54 6.44
C GLY A 236 13.35 22.67 7.45
N ARG A 237 14.42 23.44 7.69
CA ARG A 237 14.50 24.39 8.82
C ARG A 237 14.69 25.85 8.41
N ASP A 238 14.45 26.17 7.15
CA ASP A 238 14.56 27.55 6.69
C ASP A 238 13.47 28.43 7.36
N ARG A 239 13.86 29.63 7.78
CA ARG A 239 12.97 30.54 8.51
C ARG A 239 11.81 31.03 7.64
N SER A 240 12.01 31.18 6.33
CA SER A 240 10.96 31.54 5.38
C SER A 240 9.94 30.40 5.25
N THR A 241 10.41 29.15 5.22
CA THR A 241 9.55 27.95 5.22
C THR A 241 8.73 27.86 6.52
N TRP A 242 9.36 28.07 7.68
CA TRP A 242 8.66 28.01 8.96
C TRP A 242 7.59 29.09 9.09
N ARG A 243 7.88 30.31 8.64
CA ARG A 243 6.88 31.39 8.58
C ARG A 243 5.69 30.98 7.70
N LEU A 244 5.95 30.43 6.52
CA LEU A 244 4.90 29.91 5.63
C LEU A 244 4.02 28.87 6.34
N VAL A 245 4.64 27.86 6.97
CA VAL A 245 3.91 26.80 7.70
C VAL A 245 3.01 27.40 8.77
N VAL A 246 3.53 28.32 9.58
CA VAL A 246 2.79 28.94 10.69
C VAL A 246 1.59 29.75 10.18
N ASP A 247 1.77 30.49 9.09
CA ASP A 247 0.70 31.27 8.48
C ASP A 247 -0.39 30.35 7.90
N LEU A 248 -0.02 29.29 7.17
CA LEU A 248 -0.98 28.32 6.63
C LEU A 248 -1.73 27.57 7.74
N ALA A 249 -1.03 27.11 8.78
CA ALA A 249 -1.62 26.41 9.91
C ALA A 249 -2.67 27.26 10.64
N THR A 250 -2.47 28.58 10.69
CA THR A 250 -3.34 29.52 11.41
C THR A 250 -4.51 29.99 10.55
N HIS A 251 -4.32 30.19 9.24
CA HIS A 251 -5.29 30.92 8.41
C HIS A 251 -5.98 30.08 7.33
N ALA A 252 -5.50 28.87 7.00
CA ALA A 252 -6.15 28.03 5.99
C ALA A 252 -7.49 27.46 6.50
N ASP A 253 -8.55 27.47 5.69
CA ASP A 253 -9.88 27.00 6.13
C ASP A 253 -10.03 25.47 6.19
N CYS A 254 -9.30 24.77 5.30
CA CYS A 254 -9.34 23.30 5.22
C CYS A 254 -8.75 22.63 6.47
N SER A 255 -9.16 21.40 6.77
CA SER A 255 -8.57 20.61 7.86
C SER A 255 -7.12 20.23 7.53
N MET A 256 -6.24 20.16 8.52
CA MET A 256 -4.80 20.04 8.24
C MET A 256 -4.05 19.18 9.25
N VAL A 257 -3.25 18.24 8.75
CA VAL A 257 -2.22 17.51 9.50
C VAL A 257 -0.92 18.28 9.44
N ILE A 258 -0.28 18.47 10.58
CA ILE A 258 1.00 19.16 10.72
C ILE A 258 1.97 18.16 11.36
N ASP A 259 3.01 17.78 10.61
CA ASP A 259 4.01 16.79 11.04
C ASP A 259 5.43 17.33 10.92
N ALA A 260 6.39 16.64 11.55
CA ALA A 260 7.82 16.84 11.34
C ALA A 260 8.28 18.32 11.45
N ASP A 261 8.86 18.87 10.39
CA ASP A 261 9.35 20.26 10.39
C ASP A 261 8.22 21.28 10.54
N GLY A 262 6.98 20.91 10.22
CA GLY A 262 5.81 21.71 10.53
C GLY A 262 5.62 21.91 12.03
N LEU A 263 5.85 20.85 12.82
CA LEU A 263 5.79 20.89 14.28
C LEU A 263 6.96 21.69 14.87
N ASN A 264 8.14 21.58 14.27
CA ASN A 264 9.29 22.39 14.67
C ASN A 264 9.02 23.90 14.46
N ALA A 265 8.40 24.27 13.34
CA ALA A 265 7.97 25.65 13.07
C ALA A 265 6.95 26.17 14.09
N LEU A 266 5.97 25.34 14.48
CA LEU A 266 5.00 25.69 15.52
C LEU A 266 5.66 25.87 16.89
N ALA A 267 6.59 24.98 17.27
CA ALA A 267 7.30 25.07 18.54
C ALA A 267 8.12 26.37 18.67
N ASP A 268 8.69 26.85 17.57
CA ASP A 268 9.46 28.10 17.49
C ASP A 268 8.56 29.36 17.48
N SER A 269 7.25 29.21 17.26
CA SER A 269 6.28 30.32 17.28
C SER A 269 5.19 30.14 18.35
N PRO A 270 5.51 30.27 19.66
CA PRO A 270 4.54 30.06 20.75
C PRO A 270 3.30 30.96 20.70
N ARG A 271 3.36 32.07 19.96
CA ARG A 271 2.24 33.01 19.78
C ARG A 271 1.06 32.41 19.00
N THR A 272 1.24 31.27 18.36
CA THR A 272 0.18 30.54 17.64
C THR A 272 -0.53 29.50 18.51
N LYS A 273 -0.04 29.26 19.74
CA LYS A 273 -0.75 28.43 20.72
C LYS A 273 -2.18 28.95 20.88
N ARG A 274 -3.16 28.04 20.86
CA ARG A 274 -4.61 28.30 20.91
C ARG A 274 -5.26 28.93 19.67
N LYS A 275 -4.51 29.20 18.59
CA LYS A 275 -5.06 29.72 17.31
C LYS A 275 -5.36 28.65 16.26
N LEU A 276 -4.89 27.42 16.46
CA LEU A 276 -5.02 26.34 15.47
C LEU A 276 -6.46 25.82 15.33
N GLY A 277 -7.13 25.57 16.46
CA GLY A 277 -8.48 25.02 16.48
C GLY A 277 -8.56 23.50 16.18
N PRO A 278 -9.74 22.88 16.36
CA PRO A 278 -9.89 21.42 16.35
C PRO A 278 -9.78 20.80 14.94
N ARG A 279 -9.71 21.62 13.90
CA ARG A 279 -9.46 21.19 12.50
C ARG A 279 -8.00 20.84 12.22
N ARG A 280 -7.11 20.99 13.21
CA ARG A 280 -5.69 20.67 13.11
C ARG A 280 -5.38 19.37 13.84
N VAL A 281 -4.55 18.55 13.19
CA VAL A 281 -3.98 17.34 13.78
C VAL A 281 -2.46 17.53 13.84
N LEU A 282 -1.91 17.49 15.05
CA LEU A 282 -0.46 17.51 15.29
C LEU A 282 0.01 16.08 15.51
N THR A 283 1.08 15.64 14.86
CA THR A 283 1.56 14.25 14.95
C THR A 283 2.96 14.11 15.58
N PRO A 284 3.25 14.72 16.75
CA PRO A 284 4.60 14.69 17.31
C PRO A 284 5.03 13.31 17.80
N HIS A 285 6.29 12.95 17.55
CA HIS A 285 6.99 11.96 18.40
C HIS A 285 7.43 12.61 19.74
N PRO A 286 7.93 11.85 20.75
CA PRO A 286 8.21 12.42 22.08
C PRO A 286 9.19 13.61 22.07
N GLY A 287 10.24 13.56 21.25
CA GLY A 287 11.15 14.70 21.05
C GLY A 287 10.53 15.95 20.39
N GLU A 288 9.58 15.79 19.48
CA GLU A 288 8.82 16.93 18.92
C GLU A 288 7.84 17.47 19.96
N MET A 289 7.17 16.59 20.71
CA MET A 289 6.27 16.96 21.80
C MET A 289 7.00 17.75 22.90
N ALA A 290 8.21 17.31 23.24
CA ALA A 290 9.11 18.00 24.16
C ALA A 290 9.35 19.46 23.71
N ARG A 291 9.67 19.67 22.43
CA ARG A 291 9.83 21.01 21.84
C ARG A 291 8.54 21.84 21.89
N LEU A 292 7.41 21.26 21.50
CA LEU A 292 6.10 21.95 21.49
C LEU A 292 5.64 22.40 22.88
N THR A 293 5.94 21.59 23.91
CA THR A 293 5.45 21.80 25.27
C THR A 293 6.49 22.44 26.21
N GLY A 294 7.75 22.55 25.78
CA GLY A 294 8.84 23.01 26.64
C GLY A 294 9.18 22.04 27.78
N ARG A 295 8.93 20.74 27.58
CA ARG A 295 9.23 19.65 28.55
C ARG A 295 10.32 18.74 27.99
N THR A 296 10.84 17.81 28.80
CA THR A 296 11.78 16.80 28.30
C THR A 296 11.04 15.57 27.74
N ALA A 297 11.68 14.82 26.83
CA ALA A 297 11.06 13.62 26.26
C ALA A 297 10.79 12.54 27.33
N GLU A 298 11.64 12.46 28.36
CA GLU A 298 11.46 11.58 29.51
C GLU A 298 10.18 11.94 30.28
N ALA A 299 9.95 13.23 30.54
CA ALA A 299 8.73 13.71 31.20
C ALA A 299 7.47 13.46 30.34
N ILE A 300 7.58 13.52 29.01
CA ILE A 300 6.49 13.16 28.11
C ILE A 300 6.19 11.66 28.16
N ASN A 301 7.22 10.82 28.17
CA ASN A 301 7.05 9.36 28.20
C ASN A 301 6.59 8.83 29.56
N ALA A 302 6.88 9.53 30.66
CA ALA A 302 6.43 9.16 32.00
C ALA A 302 4.89 9.26 32.17
N ASP A 303 4.23 10.15 31.42
CA ASP A 303 2.77 10.30 31.39
C ASP A 303 2.33 10.68 29.97
N ARG A 304 2.30 9.69 29.07
CA ARG A 304 1.94 9.90 27.65
C ARG A 304 0.49 10.38 27.51
N PRO A 305 -0.53 9.76 28.15
CA PRO A 305 -1.91 10.22 28.03
C PRO A 305 -2.13 11.62 28.59
N GLY A 306 -1.60 11.93 29.78
CA GLY A 306 -1.72 13.26 30.37
C GLY A 306 -0.98 14.33 29.58
N SER A 307 0.20 14.01 29.04
CA SER A 307 0.95 14.91 28.16
C SER A 307 0.22 15.21 26.85
N ALA A 308 -0.34 14.19 26.20
CA ALA A 308 -1.13 14.36 24.97
C ALA A 308 -2.39 15.19 25.21
N ARG A 309 -3.17 14.89 26.27
CA ARG A 309 -4.38 15.65 26.65
C ARG A 309 -4.05 17.12 26.96
N LYS A 310 -2.98 17.37 27.71
CA LYS A 310 -2.55 18.73 28.04
C LYS A 310 -2.13 19.50 26.77
N ALA A 311 -1.35 18.87 25.90
CA ALA A 311 -0.96 19.46 24.62
C ALA A 311 -2.18 19.75 23.74
N ALA A 312 -3.12 18.81 23.61
CA ALA A 312 -4.34 19.00 22.81
C ALA A 312 -5.14 20.22 23.28
N LYS A 313 -5.32 20.36 24.60
CA LYS A 313 -6.00 21.52 25.20
C LYS A 313 -5.23 22.83 25.01
N GLU A 314 -3.91 22.81 25.16
CA GLU A 314 -3.05 24.01 25.03
C GLU A 314 -2.98 24.52 23.59
N TRP A 315 -2.88 23.61 22.62
CA TRP A 315 -2.83 23.94 21.20
C TRP A 315 -4.23 24.15 20.61
N GLY A 316 -5.27 23.65 21.28
CA GLY A 316 -6.64 23.67 20.78
C GLY A 316 -6.84 22.74 19.58
N ALA A 317 -5.99 21.73 19.41
CA ALA A 317 -5.86 20.88 18.23
C ALA A 317 -5.84 19.40 18.64
N VAL A 318 -6.17 18.50 17.72
CA VAL A 318 -5.99 17.06 17.93
C VAL A 318 -4.49 16.76 17.98
N VAL A 319 -4.07 15.92 18.91
CA VAL A 319 -2.67 15.54 19.10
C VAL A 319 -2.53 14.03 19.02
N VAL A 320 -1.64 13.57 18.14
CA VAL A 320 -1.22 12.18 17.98
C VAL A 320 0.21 12.06 18.50
N LEU A 321 0.36 11.63 19.75
CA LEU A 321 1.66 11.40 20.38
C LEU A 321 2.21 10.04 19.95
N LYS A 322 3.06 10.04 18.92
CA LYS A 322 3.65 8.84 18.31
C LYS A 322 4.55 8.09 19.31
N GLY A 323 4.68 6.78 19.09
CA GLY A 323 5.51 5.86 19.90
C GLY A 323 4.79 4.53 20.13
N ALA A 324 5.40 3.63 20.91
CA ALA A 324 4.68 2.47 21.44
C ALA A 324 3.44 2.95 22.20
N HIS A 325 2.30 2.31 21.97
CA HIS A 325 0.99 2.79 22.39
C HIS A 325 0.78 4.27 22.00
N THR A 326 0.53 4.50 20.72
CA THR A 326 0.31 5.87 20.23
C THR A 326 -0.97 6.42 20.83
N VAL A 327 -0.90 7.63 21.40
CA VAL A 327 -2.03 8.28 22.05
C VAL A 327 -2.61 9.36 21.15
N VAL A 328 -3.92 9.35 20.93
CA VAL A 328 -4.66 10.40 20.23
C VAL A 328 -5.52 11.16 21.22
N ALA A 329 -5.34 12.46 21.36
CA ALA A 329 -6.10 13.31 22.27
C ALA A 329 -6.77 14.48 21.54
N HIS A 330 -8.03 14.76 21.87
CA HIS A 330 -8.79 15.90 21.35
C HIS A 330 -8.90 17.01 22.41
N PRO A 331 -8.97 18.30 22.02
CA PRO A 331 -9.06 19.43 22.95
C PRO A 331 -10.30 19.42 23.87
N ASP A 332 -11.36 18.69 23.51
CA ASP A 332 -12.58 18.50 24.35
C ASP A 332 -12.41 17.48 25.49
N GLY A 333 -11.27 16.79 25.56
CA GLY A 333 -11.00 15.77 26.56
C GLY A 333 -11.22 14.33 26.10
N ARG A 334 -11.64 14.05 24.85
CA ARG A 334 -11.57 12.70 24.29
C ARG A 334 -10.11 12.26 24.16
N CYS A 335 -9.87 10.98 24.37
CA CYS A 335 -8.55 10.37 24.20
C CYS A 335 -8.69 8.89 23.88
N SER A 336 -7.83 8.42 22.97
CA SER A 336 -7.73 7.03 22.56
C SER A 336 -6.26 6.63 22.59
N GLU A 337 -6.01 5.34 22.76
CA GLU A 337 -4.69 4.74 22.78
C GLU A 337 -4.73 3.53 21.85
N ASP A 338 -3.83 3.52 20.87
CA ASP A 338 -3.66 2.37 20.00
C ASP A 338 -2.98 1.24 20.79
N PRO A 339 -3.56 0.03 20.85
CA PRO A 339 -3.03 -1.05 21.67
C PRO A 339 -1.76 -1.67 21.09
N HIS A 340 -1.36 -1.33 19.87
CA HIS A 340 -0.25 -1.98 19.21
C HIS A 340 1.11 -1.47 19.68
N GLU A 341 2.01 -2.43 19.86
CA GLU A 341 3.44 -2.21 19.96
C GLU A 341 4.09 -2.83 18.73
N VAL A 342 4.62 -2.00 17.83
CA VAL A 342 5.22 -2.48 16.58
C VAL A 342 6.64 -1.92 16.44
N PRO A 343 7.65 -2.59 17.03
CA PRO A 343 9.04 -2.14 16.97
C PRO A 343 9.54 -1.92 15.54
N ALA A 344 9.07 -2.71 14.57
CA ALA A 344 9.40 -2.57 13.15
C ALA A 344 9.08 -1.18 12.57
N LEU A 345 8.16 -0.42 13.17
CA LEU A 345 7.84 0.95 12.73
C LEU A 345 8.87 1.99 13.17
N ALA A 346 9.86 1.63 13.99
CA ALA A 346 10.94 2.50 14.44
C ALA A 346 12.01 2.74 13.35
N THR A 347 11.56 3.03 12.12
CA THR A 347 12.39 3.32 10.95
C THR A 347 12.03 4.69 10.38
N GLY A 348 13.01 5.39 9.80
CA GLY A 348 12.77 6.69 9.16
C GLY A 348 11.70 6.62 8.05
N GLY A 349 10.81 7.61 8.04
CA GLY A 349 9.76 7.76 7.03
C GLY A 349 8.40 7.12 7.37
N THR A 350 8.29 6.29 8.41
CA THR A 350 7.00 5.70 8.82
C THR A 350 6.02 6.79 9.30
N GLY A 351 6.53 7.83 9.97
CA GLY A 351 5.75 9.02 10.34
C GLY A 351 5.15 9.76 9.13
N ASP A 352 5.89 9.86 8.02
CA ASP A 352 5.42 10.49 6.78
C ASP A 352 4.23 9.71 6.19
N VAL A 353 4.31 8.38 6.24
CA VAL A 353 3.21 7.48 5.83
C VAL A 353 1.98 7.70 6.72
N LEU A 354 2.15 7.74 8.04
CA LEU A 354 1.06 8.02 8.98
C LEU A 354 0.38 9.37 8.70
N ALA A 355 1.15 10.43 8.47
CA ALA A 355 0.62 11.75 8.16
C ALA A 355 -0.23 11.73 6.87
N GLY A 356 0.23 11.00 5.84
CA GLY A 356 -0.51 10.78 4.60
C GLY A 356 -1.82 10.03 4.80
N ILE A 357 -1.82 8.97 5.62
CA ILE A 357 -3.03 8.20 5.95
C ILE A 357 -4.06 9.09 6.65
N ILE A 358 -3.67 9.80 7.72
CA ILE A 358 -4.58 10.66 8.48
C ILE A 358 -5.14 11.76 7.58
N GLY A 359 -4.29 12.43 6.79
CA GLY A 359 -4.72 13.48 5.87
C GLY A 359 -5.73 12.97 4.83
N ALA A 360 -5.52 11.77 4.28
CA ALA A 360 -6.44 11.19 3.30
C ALA A 360 -7.79 10.78 3.90
N LEU A 361 -7.84 10.33 5.16
CA LEU A 361 -9.10 10.07 5.86
C LEU A 361 -9.86 11.37 6.10
N MET A 362 -9.17 12.43 6.53
CA MET A 362 -9.76 13.77 6.66
C MET A 362 -10.28 14.31 5.33
N ALA A 363 -9.55 14.11 4.23
CA ALA A 363 -9.98 14.53 2.90
C ALA A 363 -11.25 13.78 2.43
N GLN A 364 -11.45 12.55 2.89
CA GLN A 364 -12.65 11.75 2.62
C GLN A 364 -13.86 12.17 3.48
N GLY A 365 -13.71 13.17 4.36
CA GLY A 365 -14.81 13.74 5.15
C GLY A 365 -14.84 13.30 6.61
N GLU A 366 -13.89 12.47 7.05
CA GLU A 366 -13.79 12.06 8.46
C GLU A 366 -13.41 13.24 9.35
N ASP A 367 -13.97 13.26 10.57
CA ASP A 367 -13.57 14.26 11.55
C ASP A 367 -12.10 14.09 11.97
N PRO A 368 -11.38 15.16 12.31
CA PRO A 368 -9.94 15.09 12.58
C PRO A 368 -9.52 14.10 13.68
N TYR A 369 -10.35 13.90 14.71
CA TYR A 369 -10.03 12.96 15.78
C TYR A 369 -10.23 11.52 15.33
N THR A 370 -11.37 11.22 14.70
CA THR A 370 -11.66 9.87 14.18
C THR A 370 -10.69 9.47 13.07
N ALA A 371 -10.34 10.41 12.18
CA ALA A 371 -9.32 10.21 11.16
C ALA A 371 -7.94 9.91 11.78
N ALA A 372 -7.58 10.59 12.87
CA ALA A 372 -6.33 10.34 13.59
C ALA A 372 -6.32 8.96 14.27
N VAL A 373 -7.39 8.60 14.98
CA VAL A 373 -7.52 7.27 15.63
C VAL A 373 -7.44 6.16 14.59
N SER A 374 -8.23 6.27 13.52
CA SER A 374 -8.29 5.26 12.46
C SER A 374 -7.00 5.19 11.66
N GLY A 375 -6.37 6.33 11.40
CA GLY A 375 -5.09 6.39 10.68
C GLY A 375 -3.94 5.76 11.47
N VAL A 376 -3.87 6.00 12.79
CA VAL A 376 -2.92 5.32 13.68
C VAL A 376 -3.13 3.81 13.66
N TYR A 377 -4.39 3.37 13.78
CA TYR A 377 -4.71 1.95 13.78
C TYR A 377 -4.32 1.28 12.45
N VAL A 378 -4.70 1.86 11.30
CA VAL A 378 -4.35 1.34 9.97
C VAL A 378 -2.84 1.26 9.79
N HIS A 379 -2.11 2.30 10.21
CA HIS A 379 -0.65 2.34 10.14
C HIS A 379 0.00 1.26 11.01
N ALA A 380 -0.45 1.11 12.26
CA ALA A 380 0.06 0.10 13.18
C ALA A 380 -0.24 -1.34 12.69
N ALA A 381 -1.47 -1.58 12.24
CA ALA A 381 -1.90 -2.83 11.64
C ALA A 381 -1.07 -3.20 10.40
N ALA A 382 -0.79 -2.24 9.52
CA ALA A 382 0.09 -2.44 8.36
C ALA A 382 1.52 -2.79 8.80
N GLY A 383 2.06 -2.08 9.77
CA GLY A 383 3.38 -2.37 10.35
C GLY A 383 3.47 -3.76 10.96
N ARG A 384 2.45 -4.17 11.72
CA ARG A 384 2.39 -5.49 12.36
C ARG A 384 2.40 -6.62 11.33
N ARG A 385 1.63 -6.49 10.25
CA ARG A 385 1.60 -7.47 9.15
C ARG A 385 2.94 -7.63 8.47
N ILE A 386 3.70 -6.54 8.30
CA ILE A 386 5.05 -6.60 7.76
C ILE A 386 6.01 -7.23 8.78
N ALA A 387 5.90 -6.85 10.05
CA ALA A 387 6.72 -7.41 11.13
C ALA A 387 6.54 -8.93 11.27
N GLN A 388 5.32 -9.46 11.08
CA GLN A 388 5.07 -10.90 11.04
C GLN A 388 5.83 -11.63 9.92
N ARG A 389 6.16 -10.92 8.83
CA ARG A 389 6.88 -11.48 7.68
C ARG A 389 8.39 -11.28 7.77
N LEU A 390 8.83 -10.13 8.25
CA LEU A 390 10.24 -9.70 8.21
C LEU A 390 10.92 -9.70 9.59
N GLY A 391 10.14 -9.83 10.66
CA GLY A 391 10.56 -9.59 12.04
C GLY A 391 10.55 -8.11 12.40
N ASP A 392 11.10 -7.80 13.58
CA ASP A 392 11.11 -6.44 14.16
C ASP A 392 12.17 -5.50 13.55
N SER A 393 13.00 -6.00 12.64
CA SER A 393 14.07 -5.24 12.02
C SER A 393 14.10 -5.45 10.51
N GLY A 394 14.20 -4.36 9.74
CA GLY A 394 14.28 -4.40 8.28
C GLY A 394 13.07 -3.85 7.51
N LEU A 395 11.98 -3.48 8.20
CA LEU A 395 10.85 -2.77 7.59
C LEU A 395 11.29 -1.40 7.08
N LEU A 396 11.06 -1.13 5.80
CA LEU A 396 11.19 0.19 5.20
C LEU A 396 9.83 0.89 5.15
N ALA A 397 9.80 2.21 5.27
CA ALA A 397 8.55 2.96 5.19
C ALA A 397 7.78 2.74 3.88
N GLY A 398 8.50 2.45 2.78
CA GLY A 398 7.88 2.10 1.49
C GLY A 398 7.09 0.80 1.53
N ASP A 399 7.44 -0.16 2.39
CA ASP A 399 6.75 -1.45 2.52
C ASP A 399 5.33 -1.28 3.07
N LEU A 400 5.09 -0.21 3.86
CA LEU A 400 3.77 0.11 4.40
C LEU A 400 2.76 0.48 3.31
N LEU A 401 3.23 1.09 2.22
CA LEU A 401 2.35 1.68 1.20
C LEU A 401 1.40 0.66 0.57
N ASP A 402 1.88 -0.57 0.35
CA ASP A 402 1.10 -1.63 -0.27
C ASP A 402 0.22 -2.39 0.74
N GLU A 403 0.54 -2.30 2.04
CA GLU A 403 -0.25 -2.94 3.11
C GLU A 403 -1.45 -2.08 3.54
N ILE A 404 -1.38 -0.75 3.40
CA ILE A 404 -2.49 0.18 3.70
C ILE A 404 -3.83 -0.28 3.09
N PRO A 405 -3.95 -0.44 1.75
CA PRO A 405 -5.23 -0.81 1.16
C PRO A 405 -5.71 -2.20 1.58
N LEU A 406 -4.78 -3.12 1.88
CA LEU A 406 -5.11 -4.46 2.36
C LEU A 406 -5.74 -4.39 3.75
N VAL A 407 -5.08 -3.70 4.69
CA VAL A 407 -5.61 -3.47 6.05
C VAL A 407 -6.97 -2.79 5.99
N MET A 408 -7.10 -1.71 5.23
CA MET A 408 -8.38 -1.00 5.12
C MET A 408 -9.49 -1.86 4.51
N ASN A 409 -9.17 -2.75 3.56
CA ASN A 409 -10.16 -3.67 3.02
C ASN A 409 -10.66 -4.65 4.08
N VAL A 410 -9.76 -5.20 4.90
CA VAL A 410 -10.14 -6.07 6.03
C VAL A 410 -11.06 -5.34 7.00
N LEU A 411 -10.67 -4.12 7.40
CA LEU A 411 -11.45 -3.30 8.31
C LEU A 411 -12.87 -3.02 7.78
N ARG A 412 -13.01 -2.72 6.48
CA ARG A 412 -14.34 -2.49 5.85
C ARG A 412 -15.21 -3.73 5.77
N GLN A 413 -14.62 -4.91 5.69
CA GLN A 413 -15.36 -6.18 5.70
C GLN A 413 -15.78 -6.58 7.12
N GLY A 414 -15.62 -5.68 8.09
CA GLY A 414 -15.90 -5.93 9.49
C GLY A 414 -14.92 -6.93 10.09
N GLY A 415 -13.64 -6.87 9.68
CA GLY A 415 -12.52 -7.72 10.14
C GLY A 415 -12.90 -8.59 11.34
N LEU A 416 -13.28 -9.83 11.00
CA LEU A 416 -14.17 -10.76 11.72
C LEU A 416 -14.05 -10.80 13.24
#